data_AF-A0A1K1QXL8-F1
#
_entry.id   AF-A0A1K1QXL8-F1
#
_cell.length_a   1.000
_cell.length_b   1.000
_cell.length_c   1.000
_cell.angle_alpha   90.00
_cell.angle_beta   90.00
_cell.angle_gamma   90.00
#
_symmetry.space_group_name_H-M   'P 1'
#
loop_
_entity.id
_entity.type
_entity.pdbx_description
1 polymer ?
#
loop_
_entity_poly.entity_id
_entity_poly.type
_entity_poly.pdbx_seq_one_letter_code
_entity_poly.pdbx_strand_id
1 'polypeptide(L)'
;MISSFFNGAKPINFLLIVLYVGFFYWITQFYLYDTVWTGGELLSRFFTFLVVVFSVFLVNFIIRKNTLCEGNAYGALLFVLFLCAFPQIFRSPEIIMANLFVLLALRRMISIRSLIQIKQKIFDAALWICVAGLFYEWTLVFLVVVFAAVLVYRIGDYRNWLVPFVAVFVVGLLLVTYVAWCSDMAWVRQTFPFSVSFYSARTTTAGFVIPLVLIALFSFMSLAVFLANYKSKPSALQSSLLLVVITLLVASGIAAISNNRESDEVVFTFFPAAVLMANYLQLLTRKWWKEFVLWVFVALPVILLFV
;
A
#
# COMPACT_ATOMS: atom_id res chain seq x y z
N MET A 1 -8.89 -20.78 16.45
CA MET A 1 -8.18 -20.86 15.16
C MET A 1 -8.38 -19.53 14.45
N ILE A 2 -7.29 -18.79 14.23
CA ILE A 2 -7.37 -17.48 13.57
C ILE A 2 -7.90 -17.66 12.15
N SER A 3 -7.50 -18.74 11.48
CA SER A 3 -7.94 -19.01 10.12
C SER A 3 -9.46 -19.16 10.04
N SER A 4 -10.12 -19.91 10.94
CA SER A 4 -11.58 -20.10 10.87
C SER A 4 -12.34 -18.80 11.14
N PHE A 5 -11.83 -17.94 12.01
CA PHE A 5 -12.45 -16.66 12.35
C PHE A 5 -12.42 -15.69 11.16
N PHE A 6 -11.27 -15.56 10.49
CA PHE A 6 -11.07 -14.63 9.36
C PHE A 6 -11.41 -15.23 7.98
N ASN A 7 -11.81 -16.51 7.90
CA ASN A 7 -12.24 -17.13 6.65
C ASN A 7 -13.53 -16.53 6.08
N GLY A 8 -14.32 -15.83 6.91
CA GLY A 8 -15.44 -15.00 6.48
C GLY A 8 -15.17 -13.50 6.69
N ALA A 9 -15.83 -12.64 5.93
CA ALA A 9 -15.74 -11.18 6.13
C ALA A 9 -16.92 -10.65 6.96
N LYS A 10 -16.96 -11.02 8.26
CA LYS A 10 -17.95 -10.51 9.22
C LYS A 10 -17.55 -9.10 9.72
N PRO A 11 -18.51 -8.22 10.06
CA PRO A 11 -18.20 -6.89 10.61
C PRO A 11 -17.29 -6.94 11.84
N ILE A 12 -17.48 -7.95 12.71
CA ILE A 12 -16.66 -8.13 13.92
C ILE A 12 -15.18 -8.38 13.60
N ASN A 13 -14.87 -9.02 12.47
CA ASN A 13 -13.48 -9.25 12.06
C ASN A 13 -12.80 -7.92 11.74
N PHE A 14 -13.54 -7.02 11.10
CA PHE A 14 -13.03 -5.70 10.77
C PHE A 14 -12.84 -4.84 12.02
N LEU A 15 -13.75 -4.93 13.00
CA LEU A 15 -13.59 -4.26 14.30
C LEU A 15 -12.28 -4.67 14.99
N LEU A 16 -11.97 -5.97 15.03
CA LEU A 16 -10.71 -6.46 15.61
C LEU A 16 -9.47 -5.94 14.87
N ILE A 17 -9.52 -5.86 13.54
CA ILE A 17 -8.42 -5.31 12.74
C ILE A 17 -8.17 -3.84 13.10
N VAL A 18 -9.24 -3.04 13.24
CA VAL A 18 -9.12 -1.61 13.63
C VAL A 18 -8.62 -1.46 15.07
N LEU A 19 -9.09 -2.29 16.00
CA LEU A 19 -8.60 -2.27 17.37
C LEU A 19 -7.11 -2.66 17.44
N TYR A 20 -6.68 -3.64 16.65
CA TYR A 20 -5.29 -4.07 16.58
C TYR A 20 -4.38 -2.95 16.06
N VAL A 21 -4.72 -2.33 14.92
CA VAL A 21 -3.92 -1.20 14.41
C VAL A 21 -3.95 0.00 15.35
N GLY A 22 -5.07 0.26 16.02
CA GLY A 22 -5.17 1.33 17.02
C GLY A 22 -4.27 1.09 18.22
N PHE A 23 -4.27 -0.12 18.77
CA PHE A 23 -3.39 -0.49 19.87
C PHE A 23 -1.92 -0.29 19.50
N PHE A 24 -1.49 -0.82 18.35
CA PHE A 24 -0.10 -0.70 17.89
C PHE A 24 0.28 0.73 17.50
N TYR A 25 -0.63 1.49 16.88
CA TYR A 25 -0.38 2.88 16.58
C TYR A 25 -0.10 3.66 17.88
N TRP A 26 -1.00 3.62 18.85
CA TRP A 26 -0.84 4.42 20.07
C TRP A 26 0.31 3.93 20.95
N ILE A 27 0.54 2.62 21.09
CA ILE A 27 1.68 2.12 21.86
C ILE A 27 3.01 2.59 21.25
N THR A 28 3.13 2.61 19.92
CA THR A 28 4.35 3.12 19.27
C THR A 28 4.53 4.61 19.52
N GLN A 29 3.46 5.41 19.44
CA GLN A 29 3.54 6.84 19.72
C GLN A 29 3.94 7.15 21.18
N PHE A 30 3.40 6.41 22.16
CA PHE A 30 3.65 6.69 23.58
C PHE A 30 4.92 6.04 24.15
N TYR A 31 5.32 4.88 23.64
CA TYR A 31 6.34 4.05 24.28
C TYR A 31 7.65 3.94 23.50
N LEU A 32 7.60 4.05 22.17
CA LEU A 32 8.80 3.91 21.32
C LEU A 32 9.40 5.25 20.92
N TYR A 33 8.64 6.34 21.04
CA TYR A 33 9.10 7.67 20.63
C TYR A 33 9.08 8.64 21.79
N ASP A 34 10.25 9.17 22.15
CA ASP A 34 10.40 10.28 23.09
C ASP A 34 9.92 11.58 22.44
N THR A 35 8.61 11.82 22.50
CA THR A 35 7.98 13.05 21.99
C THR A 35 7.44 13.91 23.13
N VAL A 36 7.65 15.23 23.03
CA VAL A 36 7.06 16.19 23.95
C VAL A 36 5.62 16.44 23.54
N TRP A 37 4.67 15.95 24.34
CA TRP A 37 3.25 16.04 24.01
C TRP A 37 2.72 17.48 24.10
N THR A 38 2.78 18.21 23.00
CA THR A 38 2.05 19.47 22.81
C THR A 38 0.64 19.19 22.25
N GLY A 39 -0.31 20.11 22.48
CA GLY A 39 -1.67 19.96 21.95
C GLY A 39 -1.73 19.88 20.41
N GLY A 40 -0.83 20.60 19.73
CA GLY A 40 -0.69 20.54 18.28
C GLY A 40 -0.13 19.20 17.78
N GLU A 41 0.87 18.65 18.47
CA GLU A 41 1.40 17.33 18.14
C GLU A 41 0.36 16.22 18.34
N LEU A 42 -0.37 16.24 19.45
CA LEU A 42 -1.45 15.29 19.72
C LEU A 42 -2.50 15.29 18.59
N LEU A 43 -2.90 16.48 18.13
CA LEU A 43 -3.86 16.63 17.04
C LEU A 43 -3.33 16.07 15.72
N SER A 44 -2.05 16.33 15.40
CA SER A 44 -1.39 15.81 14.20
C SER A 44 -1.29 14.27 14.20
N ARG A 45 -0.92 13.67 15.35
CA ARG A 45 -0.89 12.22 15.53
C ARG A 45 -2.29 11.62 15.40
N PHE A 46 -3.30 12.26 15.99
CA PHE A 46 -4.69 11.81 15.86
C PHE A 46 -5.18 11.86 14.40
N PHE A 47 -4.84 12.90 13.64
CA PHE A 47 -5.16 12.97 12.22
C PHE A 47 -4.47 11.84 11.43
N THR A 48 -3.18 11.59 11.69
CA THR A 48 -2.42 10.49 11.07
C THR A 48 -3.06 9.14 11.39
N PHE A 49 -3.50 8.92 12.63
CA PHE A 49 -4.25 7.73 13.03
C PHE A 49 -5.53 7.55 12.21
N LEU A 50 -6.32 8.62 12.02
CA LEU A 50 -7.53 8.55 11.18
C LEU A 50 -7.20 8.17 9.73
N VAL A 51 -6.11 8.68 9.18
CA VAL A 51 -5.64 8.32 7.82
C VAL A 51 -5.25 6.85 7.75
N VAL A 52 -4.57 6.31 8.76
CA VAL A 52 -4.25 4.87 8.85
C VAL A 52 -5.52 4.03 8.90
N VAL A 53 -6.46 4.37 9.79
CA VAL A 53 -7.75 3.67 9.90
C VAL A 53 -8.50 3.72 8.57
N PHE A 54 -8.59 4.89 7.93
CA PHE A 54 -9.21 5.05 6.63
C PHE A 54 -8.53 4.20 5.54
N SER A 55 -7.20 4.09 5.56
CA SER A 55 -6.44 3.22 4.65
C SER A 55 -6.82 1.74 4.83
N VAL A 56 -7.02 1.28 6.07
CA VAL A 56 -7.49 -0.09 6.36
C VAL A 56 -8.90 -0.33 5.79
N PHE A 57 -9.82 0.63 5.98
CA PHE A 57 -11.16 0.56 5.37
C PHE A 57 -11.08 0.52 3.84
N LEU A 58 -10.22 1.36 3.25
CA LEU A 58 -10.02 1.44 1.81
C LEU A 58 -9.46 0.13 1.25
N VAL A 59 -8.47 -0.49 1.89
CA VAL A 59 -7.92 -1.80 1.51
C VAL A 59 -9.02 -2.86 1.50
N ASN A 60 -9.79 -2.94 2.58
CA ASN A 60 -10.91 -3.88 2.66
C ASN A 60 -11.97 -3.61 1.57
N PHE A 61 -12.28 -2.35 1.30
CA PHE A 61 -13.18 -1.97 0.21
C PHE A 61 -12.66 -2.44 -1.15
N ILE A 62 -11.37 -2.20 -1.46
CA ILE A 62 -10.74 -2.62 -2.73
C ILE A 62 -10.82 -4.15 -2.88
N ILE A 63 -10.44 -4.89 -1.83
CA ILE A 63 -10.43 -6.36 -1.84
C ILE A 63 -11.83 -6.91 -2.08
N ARG A 64 -12.83 -6.44 -1.30
CA ARG A 64 -14.20 -6.97 -1.38
C ARG A 64 -14.89 -6.57 -2.68
N LYS A 65 -14.77 -5.30 -3.09
CA LYS A 65 -15.42 -4.80 -4.30
C LYS A 65 -14.93 -5.50 -5.57
N ASN A 66 -13.67 -5.93 -5.59
CA ASN A 66 -13.04 -6.58 -6.73
C ASN A 66 -12.81 -8.09 -6.53
N THR A 67 -13.42 -8.68 -5.50
CA THR A 67 -13.33 -10.12 -5.17
C THR A 67 -11.91 -10.69 -5.17
N LEU A 68 -10.92 -9.89 -4.73
CA LEU A 68 -9.51 -10.24 -4.84
C LEU A 68 -9.10 -11.41 -3.93
N CYS A 69 -9.84 -11.65 -2.84
CA CYS A 69 -9.55 -12.69 -1.85
C CYS A 69 -10.78 -13.56 -1.54
N GLU A 70 -11.62 -13.84 -2.56
CA GLU A 70 -12.78 -14.76 -2.48
C GLU A 70 -13.69 -14.57 -1.24
N GLY A 71 -13.82 -13.34 -0.73
CA GLY A 71 -14.70 -13.00 0.39
C GLY A 71 -14.13 -13.21 1.81
N ASN A 72 -12.88 -13.63 1.97
CA ASN A 72 -12.23 -13.70 3.27
C ASN A 72 -11.75 -12.33 3.77
N ALA A 73 -11.36 -12.26 5.06
CA ALA A 73 -10.80 -11.06 5.68
C ALA A 73 -9.26 -11.08 5.84
N TYR A 74 -8.57 -12.11 5.32
CA TYR A 74 -7.11 -12.26 5.46
C TYR A 74 -6.34 -11.11 4.83
N GLY A 75 -6.76 -10.60 3.66
CA GLY A 75 -6.00 -9.53 3.00
C GLY A 75 -5.98 -8.23 3.80
N ALA A 76 -7.10 -7.85 4.42
CA ALA A 76 -7.16 -6.69 5.31
C ALA A 76 -6.38 -6.93 6.62
N LEU A 77 -6.46 -8.14 7.18
CA LEU A 77 -5.68 -8.52 8.37
C LEU A 77 -4.18 -8.45 8.09
N LEU A 78 -3.69 -9.11 7.04
CA LEU A 78 -2.27 -9.13 6.67
C LEU A 78 -1.74 -7.74 6.38
N PHE A 79 -2.51 -6.88 5.70
CA PHE A 79 -2.12 -5.49 5.49
C PHE A 79 -1.85 -4.76 6.81
N VAL A 80 -2.73 -4.91 7.80
CA VAL A 80 -2.54 -4.32 9.13
C VAL A 80 -1.39 -4.96 9.90
N LEU A 81 -1.22 -6.29 9.83
CA LEU A 81 -0.10 -6.97 10.47
C LEU A 81 1.25 -6.50 9.89
N PHE A 82 1.33 -6.29 8.59
CA PHE A 82 2.51 -5.73 7.94
C PHE A 82 2.74 -4.29 8.41
N LEU A 83 1.71 -3.46 8.44
CA LEU A 83 1.81 -2.08 8.94
C LEU A 83 2.35 -2.03 10.38
N CYS A 84 1.80 -2.84 11.28
CA CYS A 84 2.21 -2.88 12.69
C CYS A 84 3.61 -3.48 12.89
N ALA A 85 4.13 -4.26 11.93
CA ALA A 85 5.47 -4.82 12.00
C ALA A 85 6.57 -3.78 11.67
N PHE A 86 6.21 -2.58 11.20
CA PHE A 86 7.13 -1.50 10.86
C PHE A 86 6.69 -0.21 11.57
N PRO A 87 6.91 -0.10 12.88
CA PRO A 87 6.41 1.02 13.68
C PRO A 87 6.95 2.38 13.21
N GLN A 88 8.14 2.43 12.59
CA GLN A 88 8.69 3.67 12.03
C GLN A 88 7.78 4.35 10.99
N ILE A 89 6.97 3.58 10.26
CA ILE A 89 6.03 4.13 9.28
C ILE A 89 5.02 5.07 9.97
N PHE A 90 4.64 4.78 11.22
CA PHE A 90 3.74 5.63 12.01
C PHE A 90 4.34 7.00 12.37
N ARG A 91 5.64 7.18 12.17
CA ARG A 91 6.34 8.45 12.34
C ARG A 91 6.35 9.31 11.08
N SER A 92 6.06 8.73 9.92
CA SER A 92 6.20 9.35 8.61
C SER A 92 4.83 9.67 7.99
N PRO A 93 4.14 10.76 8.43
CA PRO A 93 2.80 11.10 7.94
C PRO A 93 2.77 11.36 6.44
N GLU A 94 3.85 11.87 5.86
CA GLU A 94 4.01 12.08 4.41
C GLU A 94 3.95 10.75 3.65
N ILE A 95 4.66 9.72 4.13
CA ILE A 95 4.64 8.36 3.56
C ILE A 95 3.26 7.72 3.71
N ILE A 96 2.61 7.89 4.87
CA ILE A 96 1.25 7.39 5.10
C ILE A 96 0.25 8.05 4.13
N MET A 97 0.34 9.37 3.94
CA MET A 97 -0.49 10.12 3.00
C MET A 97 -0.23 9.69 1.56
N ALA A 98 1.05 9.56 1.16
CA ALA A 98 1.43 9.05 -0.15
C ALA A 98 0.83 7.65 -0.38
N ASN A 99 0.93 6.75 0.60
CA ASN A 99 0.38 5.40 0.51
C ASN A 99 -1.15 5.40 0.40
N LEU A 100 -1.84 6.28 1.12
CA LEU A 100 -3.28 6.45 0.97
C LEU A 100 -3.66 6.80 -0.48
N PHE A 101 -2.95 7.75 -1.10
CA PHE A 101 -3.22 8.14 -2.49
C PHE A 101 -2.85 7.05 -3.50
N VAL A 102 -1.77 6.30 -3.26
CA VAL A 102 -1.46 5.08 -4.04
C VAL A 102 -2.58 4.05 -3.94
N LEU A 103 -3.14 3.82 -2.75
CA LEU A 103 -4.31 2.93 -2.56
C LEU A 103 -5.55 3.45 -3.31
N LEU A 104 -5.81 4.76 -3.31
CA LEU A 104 -6.90 5.37 -4.08
C LEU A 104 -6.71 5.20 -5.59
N ALA A 105 -5.47 5.30 -6.07
CA ALA A 105 -5.13 5.01 -7.46
C ALA A 105 -5.37 3.54 -7.81
N LEU A 106 -4.88 2.61 -6.97
CA LEU A 106 -5.08 1.16 -7.14
C LEU A 106 -6.56 0.78 -7.15
N ARG A 107 -7.38 1.38 -6.28
CA ARG A 107 -8.84 1.22 -6.31
C ARG A 107 -9.41 1.50 -7.70
N ARG A 108 -8.97 2.60 -8.33
CA ARG A 108 -9.44 3.00 -9.66
C ARG A 108 -8.90 2.08 -10.76
N MET A 109 -7.62 1.76 -10.73
CA MET A 109 -6.98 0.88 -11.71
C MET A 109 -7.61 -0.53 -11.72
N ILE A 110 -7.76 -1.16 -10.55
CA ILE A 110 -8.34 -2.51 -10.44
C ILE A 110 -9.82 -2.51 -10.88
N SER A 111 -10.54 -1.42 -10.61
CA SER A 111 -11.94 -1.28 -11.02
C SER A 111 -12.13 -1.14 -12.54
N ILE A 112 -11.06 -0.88 -13.32
CA ILE A 112 -11.14 -0.84 -14.80
C ILE A 112 -11.66 -2.17 -15.36
N ARG A 113 -11.46 -3.29 -14.64
CA ARG A 113 -12.00 -4.60 -15.00
C ARG A 113 -13.50 -4.62 -15.31
N SER A 114 -14.28 -3.69 -14.74
CA SER A 114 -15.72 -3.60 -15.00
C SER A 114 -16.05 -3.01 -16.38
N LEU A 115 -15.05 -2.49 -17.10
CA LEU A 115 -15.13 -1.89 -18.43
C LEU A 115 -16.07 -0.67 -18.53
N ILE A 116 -16.42 -0.09 -17.37
CA ILE A 116 -17.26 1.10 -17.24
C ILE A 116 -16.36 2.29 -16.93
N GLN A 117 -16.60 3.42 -17.62
CA GLN A 117 -15.94 4.72 -17.38
C GLN A 117 -14.40 4.62 -17.39
N ILE A 118 -13.86 3.87 -18.35
CA ILE A 118 -12.43 3.49 -18.39
C ILE A 118 -11.51 4.71 -18.37
N LYS A 119 -11.77 5.71 -19.22
CA LYS A 119 -10.98 6.95 -19.28
C LYS A 119 -11.00 7.73 -17.96
N GLN A 120 -12.17 7.85 -17.33
CA GLN A 120 -12.28 8.53 -16.03
C GLN A 120 -11.51 7.78 -14.94
N LYS A 121 -11.55 6.44 -14.93
CA LYS A 121 -10.77 5.64 -13.97
C LYS A 121 -9.27 5.76 -14.19
N ILE A 122 -8.80 5.80 -15.43
CA ILE A 122 -7.38 6.01 -15.77
C ILE A 122 -6.94 7.42 -15.33
N PHE A 123 -7.76 8.44 -15.64
CA PHE A 123 -7.50 9.81 -15.23
C PHE A 123 -7.42 9.93 -13.70
N ASP A 124 -8.43 9.42 -12.98
CA ASP A 124 -8.44 9.43 -11.52
C ASP A 124 -7.21 8.70 -10.95
N ALA A 125 -6.85 7.55 -11.51
CA ALA A 125 -5.67 6.80 -11.05
C ALA A 125 -4.39 7.60 -11.23
N ALA A 126 -4.15 8.17 -12.42
CA ALA A 126 -2.98 8.99 -12.67
C ALA A 126 -2.97 10.26 -11.82
N LEU A 127 -4.13 10.90 -11.61
CA LEU A 127 -4.28 12.06 -10.74
C LEU A 127 -3.88 11.71 -9.30
N TRP A 128 -4.39 10.61 -8.75
CA TRP A 128 -4.04 10.20 -7.39
C TRP A 128 -2.56 9.84 -7.25
N ILE A 129 -1.92 9.24 -8.26
CA ILE A 129 -0.47 9.02 -8.23
C ILE A 129 0.30 10.35 -8.25
N CYS A 130 -0.13 11.32 -9.06
CA CYS A 130 0.51 12.64 -9.07
C CYS A 130 0.36 13.37 -7.74
N VAL A 131 -0.82 13.27 -7.10
CA VAL A 131 -1.05 13.81 -5.75
C VAL A 131 -0.19 13.09 -4.71
N ALA A 132 -0.05 11.76 -4.79
CA ALA A 132 0.89 11.00 -3.95
C ALA A 132 2.33 11.52 -4.09
N GLY A 133 2.72 11.87 -5.32
CA GLY A 133 4.03 12.45 -5.64
C GLY A 133 4.30 13.79 -4.95
N LEU A 134 3.26 14.51 -4.53
CA LEU A 134 3.40 15.74 -3.74
C LEU A 134 3.79 15.47 -2.28
N PHE A 135 3.52 14.27 -1.76
CA PHE A 135 3.91 13.84 -0.42
C PHE A 135 5.20 13.02 -0.44
N TYR A 136 5.39 12.21 -1.49
CA TYR A 136 6.58 11.39 -1.63
C TYR A 136 6.89 11.12 -3.11
N GLU A 137 7.96 11.72 -3.60
CA GLU A 137 8.33 11.84 -5.02
C GLU A 137 8.44 10.49 -5.75
N TRP A 138 8.97 9.45 -5.12
CA TRP A 138 9.13 8.13 -5.75
C TRP A 138 7.80 7.45 -6.08
N THR A 139 6.68 7.90 -5.49
CA THR A 139 5.37 7.37 -5.89
C THR A 139 5.02 7.69 -7.35
N LEU A 140 5.65 8.68 -7.98
CA LEU A 140 5.46 8.95 -9.42
C LEU A 140 5.83 7.76 -10.31
N VAL A 141 6.71 6.87 -9.85
CA VAL A 141 7.03 5.61 -10.55
C VAL A 141 5.78 4.73 -10.72
N PHE A 142 4.77 4.84 -9.85
CA PHE A 142 3.49 4.13 -10.01
C PHE A 142 2.70 4.56 -11.24
N LEU A 143 3.05 5.65 -11.95
CA LEU A 143 2.48 5.93 -13.27
C LEU A 143 2.73 4.78 -14.26
N VAL A 144 3.85 4.04 -14.11
CA VAL A 144 4.10 2.81 -14.87
C VAL A 144 2.99 1.77 -14.64
N VAL A 145 2.47 1.66 -13.41
CA VAL A 145 1.36 0.76 -13.08
C VAL A 145 0.05 1.24 -13.71
N VAL A 146 -0.15 2.55 -13.85
CA VAL A 146 -1.31 3.10 -14.58
C VAL A 146 -1.27 2.70 -16.04
N PHE A 147 -0.12 2.82 -16.71
CA PHE A 147 0.04 2.34 -18.09
C PHE A 147 -0.10 0.82 -18.19
N ALA A 148 0.42 0.08 -17.22
CA ALA A 148 0.20 -1.36 -17.14
C ALA A 148 -1.28 -1.71 -17.02
N ALA A 149 -2.07 -0.95 -16.26
CA ALA A 149 -3.52 -1.15 -16.17
C ALA A 149 -4.21 -0.92 -17.54
N VAL A 150 -3.79 0.08 -18.32
CA VAL A 150 -4.28 0.28 -19.69
C VAL A 150 -3.96 -0.95 -20.56
N LEU A 151 -2.72 -1.45 -20.51
CA LEU A 151 -2.30 -2.63 -21.26
C LEU A 151 -3.12 -3.87 -20.86
N VAL A 152 -3.24 -4.12 -19.54
CA VAL A 152 -3.90 -5.31 -18.99
C VAL A 152 -5.40 -5.35 -19.31
N TYR A 153 -6.09 -4.21 -19.29
CA TYR A 153 -7.55 -4.18 -19.44
C TYR A 153 -8.05 -3.73 -20.82
N ARG A 154 -7.33 -2.82 -21.51
CA ARG A 154 -7.78 -2.18 -22.76
C ARG A 154 -6.62 -1.69 -23.65
N ILE A 155 -5.80 -2.62 -24.13
CA ILE A 155 -4.69 -2.28 -25.04
C ILE A 155 -5.14 -1.61 -26.36
N GLY A 156 -6.31 -1.97 -26.89
CA GLY A 156 -6.73 -1.62 -28.26
C GLY A 156 -7.22 -0.19 -28.50
N ASP A 157 -7.40 0.64 -27.47
CA ASP A 157 -7.81 2.04 -27.64
C ASP A 157 -6.66 2.99 -27.28
N TYR A 158 -5.97 3.52 -28.29
CA TYR A 158 -4.83 4.41 -28.13
C TYR A 158 -5.16 5.66 -27.30
N ARG A 159 -6.43 6.10 -27.27
CA ARG A 159 -6.84 7.29 -26.53
C ARG A 159 -6.66 7.09 -25.03
N ASN A 160 -6.77 5.87 -24.54
CA ASN A 160 -6.55 5.55 -23.12
C ASN A 160 -5.10 5.76 -22.69
N TRP A 161 -4.14 5.65 -23.61
CA TRP A 161 -2.72 5.90 -23.34
C TRP A 161 -2.41 7.37 -23.15
N LEU A 162 -3.22 8.28 -23.72
CA LEU A 162 -3.04 9.72 -23.58
C LEU A 162 -3.57 10.25 -22.24
N VAL A 163 -4.52 9.54 -21.61
CA VAL A 163 -5.21 10.01 -20.41
C VAL A 163 -4.29 10.28 -19.22
N PRO A 164 -3.30 9.43 -18.88
CA PRO A 164 -2.39 9.71 -17.76
C PRO A 164 -1.64 11.03 -17.92
N PHE A 165 -1.25 11.40 -19.13
CA PHE A 165 -0.56 12.66 -19.40
C PHE A 165 -1.46 13.88 -19.14
N VAL A 166 -2.76 13.77 -19.42
CA VAL A 166 -3.74 14.82 -19.08
C VAL A 166 -3.82 15.01 -17.58
N ALA A 167 -3.81 13.94 -16.79
CA ALA A 167 -3.82 14.04 -15.32
C ALA A 167 -2.55 14.70 -14.78
N VAL A 168 -1.38 14.32 -15.30
CA VAL A 168 -0.09 14.96 -14.97
C VAL A 168 -0.14 16.46 -15.28
N PHE A 169 -0.65 16.83 -16.46
CA PHE A 169 -0.81 18.23 -16.85
C PHE A 169 -1.72 19.01 -15.90
N VAL A 170 -2.86 18.43 -15.51
CA VAL A 170 -3.81 19.07 -14.58
C VAL A 170 -3.17 19.30 -13.20
N VAL A 171 -2.50 18.29 -12.63
CA VAL A 171 -1.85 18.45 -11.32
C VAL A 171 -0.69 19.44 -11.40
N GLY A 172 0.11 19.39 -12.47
CA GLY A 172 1.18 20.36 -12.71
C GLY A 172 0.67 21.80 -12.83
N LEU A 173 -0.43 22.02 -13.54
CA LEU A 173 -1.05 23.35 -13.68
C LEU A 173 -1.55 23.87 -12.33
N LEU A 174 -2.21 23.02 -11.53
CA LEU A 174 -2.67 23.39 -10.19
C LEU A 174 -1.48 23.73 -9.27
N LEU A 175 -0.41 22.95 -9.33
CA LEU A 175 0.82 23.22 -8.56
C LEU A 175 1.42 24.57 -8.96
N VAL A 176 1.62 24.83 -10.25
CA VAL A 176 2.15 26.13 -10.74
C VAL A 176 1.26 27.29 -10.31
N THR A 177 -0.07 27.13 -10.37
CA THR A 177 -1.03 28.16 -9.96
C THR A 177 -0.92 28.47 -8.47
N TYR A 178 -0.83 27.44 -7.62
CA TYR A 178 -0.64 27.60 -6.17
C TYR A 178 0.66 28.35 -5.86
N VAL A 179 1.75 27.99 -6.54
CA VAL A 179 3.07 28.59 -6.33
C VAL A 179 3.09 30.05 -6.77
N ALA A 180 2.51 30.35 -7.93
CA ALA A 180 2.37 31.72 -8.42
C ALA A 180 1.55 32.59 -7.46
N TRP A 181 0.51 32.02 -6.84
CA TRP A 181 -0.32 32.71 -5.85
C TRP A 181 0.43 32.99 -4.54
N CYS A 182 1.14 32.00 -4.00
CA CYS A 182 1.88 32.14 -2.74
C CYS A 182 3.18 32.95 -2.88
N SER A 183 3.65 33.24 -4.10
CA SER A 183 4.92 33.94 -4.39
C SER A 183 6.16 33.31 -3.75
N ASP A 184 6.08 32.03 -3.36
CA ASP A 184 7.14 31.31 -2.67
C ASP A 184 7.71 30.20 -3.56
N MET A 185 8.53 30.63 -4.53
CA MET A 185 9.31 29.71 -5.37
C MET A 185 10.39 28.98 -4.57
N ALA A 186 10.74 29.46 -3.37
CA ALA A 186 11.72 28.81 -2.50
C ALA A 186 11.12 27.57 -1.85
N TRP A 187 9.85 27.62 -1.41
CA TRP A 187 9.10 26.46 -0.93
C TRP A 187 9.11 25.33 -1.97
N VAL A 188 8.81 25.61 -3.24
CA VAL A 188 8.84 24.58 -4.31
C VAL A 188 10.20 23.94 -4.46
N ARG A 189 11.28 24.73 -4.47
CA ARG A 189 12.64 24.19 -4.62
C ARG A 189 13.09 23.37 -3.41
N GLN A 190 12.56 23.68 -2.22
CA GLN A 190 12.84 22.96 -0.98
C GLN A 190 11.96 21.71 -0.80
N THR A 191 10.70 21.76 -1.23
CA THR A 191 9.73 20.66 -1.13
C THR A 191 9.86 19.66 -2.28
N PHE A 192 10.24 20.13 -3.47
CA PHE A 192 10.57 19.31 -4.63
C PHE A 192 12.01 19.56 -5.06
N PRO A 193 13.01 19.20 -4.23
CA PRO A 193 14.36 19.14 -4.74
C PRO A 193 14.36 18.02 -5.77
N PHE A 194 14.28 18.35 -7.06
CA PHE A 194 14.46 17.39 -8.17
C PHE A 194 15.90 16.87 -8.21
N SER A 195 16.39 16.36 -7.08
CA SER A 195 17.65 15.67 -6.90
C SER A 195 17.34 14.21 -6.69
N VAL A 196 17.31 13.45 -7.80
CA VAL A 196 17.29 11.99 -7.74
C VAL A 196 18.67 11.55 -7.23
N SER A 197 18.79 11.48 -5.92
CA SER A 197 20.02 11.06 -5.26
C SER A 197 19.87 9.60 -4.87
N PHE A 198 20.62 8.73 -5.55
CA PHE A 198 20.66 7.31 -5.26
C PHE A 198 21.68 7.07 -4.14
N TYR A 199 21.27 7.17 -2.88
CA TYR A 199 22.12 6.80 -1.75
C TYR A 199 21.64 5.49 -1.12
N SER A 200 22.60 4.58 -0.89
CA SER A 200 22.36 3.32 -0.18
C SER A 200 22.33 3.57 1.34
N ALA A 201 21.29 4.20 1.85
CA ALA A 201 21.00 4.18 3.29
C ALA A 201 20.02 3.03 3.57
N ARG A 202 20.55 1.87 3.94
CA ARG A 202 19.76 0.69 4.30
C ARG A 202 19.73 0.58 5.82
N THR A 203 18.57 0.70 6.44
CA THR A 203 18.43 0.40 7.87
C THR A 203 18.78 -1.07 8.09
N THR A 204 19.84 -1.37 8.85
CA THR A 204 20.28 -2.76 9.11
C THR A 204 19.84 -3.28 10.48
N THR A 205 18.91 -2.58 11.15
CA THR A 205 18.41 -3.00 12.46
C THR A 205 17.61 -4.29 12.33
N ALA A 206 17.74 -5.18 13.32
CA ALA A 206 16.99 -6.43 13.36
C ALA A 206 15.47 -6.18 13.31
N GLY A 207 15.02 -5.11 13.98
CA GLY A 207 13.63 -4.67 14.00
C GLY A 207 13.04 -4.38 12.61
N PHE A 208 13.86 -3.96 11.63
CA PHE A 208 13.43 -3.74 10.26
C PHE A 208 13.67 -4.95 9.34
N VAL A 209 14.85 -5.57 9.44
CA VAL A 209 15.27 -6.63 8.50
C VAL A 209 14.46 -7.91 8.71
N ILE A 210 14.16 -8.29 9.94
CA ILE A 210 13.38 -9.51 10.24
C ILE A 210 11.99 -9.46 9.60
N PRO A 211 11.14 -8.45 9.86
CA PRO A 211 9.81 -8.40 9.23
C PRO A 211 9.91 -8.25 7.70
N LEU A 212 10.88 -7.50 7.19
CA LEU A 212 11.09 -7.35 5.75
C LEU A 212 11.37 -8.69 5.07
N VAL A 213 12.30 -9.48 5.60
CA VAL A 213 12.65 -10.80 5.05
C VAL A 213 11.47 -11.75 5.13
N LEU A 214 10.73 -11.77 6.26
CA LEU A 214 9.54 -12.61 6.39
C LEU A 214 8.46 -12.25 5.37
N ILE A 215 8.12 -10.97 5.23
CA ILE A 215 7.13 -10.52 4.24
C ILE A 215 7.62 -10.85 2.82
N ALA A 216 8.88 -10.57 2.50
CA ALA A 216 9.45 -10.85 1.18
C ALA A 216 9.40 -12.36 0.85
N LEU A 217 9.80 -13.23 1.77
CA LEU A 217 9.78 -14.68 1.58
C LEU A 217 8.36 -15.20 1.36
N PHE A 218 7.41 -14.84 2.22
CA PHE A 218 6.03 -15.29 2.07
C PHE A 218 5.35 -14.69 0.84
N SER A 219 5.68 -13.45 0.47
CA SER A 219 5.20 -12.82 -0.77
C SER A 219 5.74 -13.54 -2.00
N PHE A 220 7.02 -13.89 -2.00
CA PHE A 220 7.66 -14.65 -3.08
C PHE A 220 7.03 -16.05 -3.23
N MET A 221 6.83 -16.78 -2.13
CA MET A 221 6.12 -18.06 -2.14
C MET A 221 4.70 -17.91 -2.70
N SER A 222 3.98 -16.88 -2.26
CA SER A 222 2.62 -16.60 -2.72
C SER A 222 2.56 -16.28 -4.22
N LEU A 223 3.55 -15.53 -4.72
CA LEU A 223 3.71 -15.21 -6.13
C LEU A 223 4.01 -16.46 -6.97
N ALA A 224 4.93 -17.32 -6.51
CA ALA A 224 5.24 -18.58 -7.20
C ALA A 224 4.00 -19.49 -7.34
N VAL A 225 3.22 -19.63 -6.26
CA VAL A 225 1.96 -20.40 -6.27
C VAL A 225 0.91 -19.74 -7.16
N PHE A 226 0.82 -18.41 -7.17
CA PHE A 226 -0.08 -17.69 -8.07
C PHE A 226 0.26 -17.94 -9.54
N LEU A 227 1.55 -17.87 -9.93
CA LEU A 227 1.99 -18.14 -11.29
C LEU A 227 1.71 -19.58 -11.71
N ALA A 228 1.96 -20.55 -10.83
CA ALA A 228 1.67 -21.96 -11.08
C ALA A 228 0.18 -22.23 -11.32
N ASN A 229 -0.71 -21.48 -10.63
CA ASN A 229 -2.16 -21.62 -10.73
C ASN A 229 -2.81 -20.52 -11.58
N TYR A 230 -2.05 -19.79 -12.40
CA TYR A 230 -2.58 -18.62 -13.10
C TYR A 230 -3.75 -19.01 -14.01
N LYS A 231 -3.60 -20.09 -14.78
CA LYS A 231 -4.57 -20.54 -15.79
C LYS A 231 -5.90 -21.06 -15.23
N SER A 232 -5.98 -21.41 -13.95
CA SER A 232 -7.19 -21.99 -13.34
C SER A 232 -8.17 -20.92 -12.82
N LYS A 233 -7.77 -19.64 -12.79
CA LYS A 233 -8.64 -18.54 -12.32
C LYS A 233 -9.50 -17.94 -13.44
N PRO A 234 -10.67 -17.35 -13.13
CA PRO A 234 -11.46 -16.60 -14.12
C PRO A 234 -10.67 -15.42 -14.70
N SER A 235 -10.80 -15.17 -16.01
CA SER A 235 -10.01 -14.17 -16.75
C SER A 235 -10.04 -12.76 -16.13
N ALA A 236 -11.20 -12.30 -15.66
CA ALA A 236 -11.30 -10.98 -15.02
C ALA A 236 -10.57 -10.89 -13.67
N LEU A 237 -10.49 -12.00 -12.92
CA LEU A 237 -9.72 -12.08 -11.68
C LEU A 237 -8.21 -12.20 -11.98
N GLN A 238 -7.84 -12.93 -13.04
CA GLN A 238 -6.45 -13.01 -13.53
C GLN A 238 -5.88 -11.63 -13.86
N SER A 239 -6.61 -10.79 -14.61
CA SER A 239 -6.17 -9.42 -14.94
C SER A 239 -5.97 -8.56 -13.68
N SER A 240 -6.87 -8.69 -12.71
CA SER A 240 -6.79 -7.94 -11.45
C SER A 240 -5.60 -8.38 -10.60
N LEU A 241 -5.34 -9.68 -10.51
CA LEU A 241 -4.19 -10.20 -9.78
C LEU A 241 -2.87 -9.96 -10.52
N LEU A 242 -2.86 -9.95 -11.86
CA LEU A 242 -1.70 -9.54 -12.65
C LEU A 242 -1.31 -8.09 -12.35
N LEU A 243 -2.29 -7.18 -12.29
CA LEU A 243 -2.03 -5.80 -11.91
C LEU A 243 -1.48 -5.70 -10.47
N VAL A 244 -1.98 -6.51 -9.54
CA VAL A 244 -1.45 -6.61 -8.17
C VAL A 244 0.01 -7.07 -8.16
N VAL A 245 0.38 -8.06 -8.99
CA VAL A 245 1.77 -8.51 -9.14
C VAL A 245 2.66 -7.40 -9.71
N ILE A 246 2.22 -6.72 -10.77
CA ILE A 246 2.96 -5.59 -11.35
C ILE A 246 3.16 -4.48 -10.30
N THR A 247 2.12 -4.20 -9.51
CA THR A 247 2.19 -3.24 -8.40
C THR A 247 3.23 -3.68 -7.36
N LEU A 248 3.27 -4.97 -6.98
CA LEU A 248 4.27 -5.48 -6.05
C LEU A 248 5.69 -5.28 -6.59
N LEU A 249 5.93 -5.60 -7.88
CA LEU A 249 7.25 -5.46 -8.49
C LEU A 249 7.72 -4.00 -8.52
N VAL A 250 6.82 -3.08 -8.90
CA VAL A 250 7.13 -1.64 -8.89
C VAL A 250 7.37 -1.13 -7.47
N ALA A 251 6.53 -1.51 -6.51
CA ALA A 251 6.68 -1.11 -5.11
C ALA A 251 8.00 -1.63 -4.51
N SER A 252 8.36 -2.88 -4.78
CA SER A 252 9.65 -3.46 -4.36
C SER A 252 10.83 -2.77 -5.03
N GLY A 253 10.69 -2.38 -6.31
CA GLY A 253 11.68 -1.58 -7.01
C GLY A 253 11.90 -0.20 -6.37
N ILE A 254 10.81 0.48 -5.99
CA ILE A 254 10.87 1.74 -5.24
C ILE A 254 11.61 1.51 -3.91
N ALA A 255 11.16 0.56 -3.10
CA ALA A 255 11.78 0.26 -1.80
C ALA A 255 13.25 -0.18 -1.88
N ALA A 256 13.72 -0.65 -3.04
CA ALA A 256 15.12 -1.05 -3.24
C ALA A 256 16.02 0.09 -3.72
N ILE A 257 15.46 1.12 -4.36
CA ILE A 257 16.19 2.19 -5.06
C ILE A 257 16.07 3.53 -4.33
N SER A 258 14.97 3.74 -3.61
CA SER A 258 14.64 5.02 -2.99
C SER A 258 15.59 5.38 -1.85
N ASN A 259 15.78 6.68 -1.68
CA ASN A 259 16.72 7.26 -0.74
C ASN A 259 16.02 7.75 0.53
N ASN A 260 15.60 6.81 1.39
CA ASN A 260 15.11 7.13 2.73
C ASN A 260 15.87 6.31 3.77
N ARG A 261 16.39 7.01 4.78
CA ARG A 261 17.19 6.42 5.86
C ARG A 261 16.42 5.38 6.68
N GLU A 262 15.10 5.52 6.81
CA GLU A 262 14.24 4.62 7.60
C GLU A 262 13.56 3.54 6.74
N SER A 263 13.74 3.60 5.41
CA SER A 263 13.19 2.63 4.44
C SER A 263 11.65 2.47 4.55
N ASP A 264 10.93 3.54 4.87
CA ASP A 264 9.48 3.53 5.08
C ASP A 264 8.69 3.23 3.79
N GLU A 265 9.33 3.33 2.62
CA GLU A 265 8.70 3.06 1.32
C GLU A 265 8.24 1.60 1.17
N VAL A 266 8.76 0.70 2.00
CA VAL A 266 8.30 -0.69 2.07
C VAL A 266 6.78 -0.75 2.27
N VAL A 267 6.16 0.28 2.87
CA VAL A 267 4.69 0.39 3.01
C VAL A 267 3.94 0.17 1.70
N PHE A 268 4.49 0.63 0.57
CA PHE A 268 3.83 0.51 -0.73
C PHE A 268 3.73 -0.94 -1.22
N THR A 269 4.55 -1.84 -0.66
CA THR A 269 4.51 -3.28 -0.95
C THR A 269 3.41 -4.01 -0.17
N PHE A 270 2.90 -3.43 0.92
CA PHE A 270 2.04 -4.15 1.87
C PHE A 270 0.70 -4.56 1.28
N PHE A 271 0.02 -3.66 0.56
CA PHE A 271 -1.26 -3.99 -0.07
C PHE A 271 -1.14 -5.15 -1.07
N PRO A 272 -0.26 -5.08 -2.10
CA PRO A 272 -0.18 -6.16 -3.07
C PRO A 272 0.36 -7.46 -2.46
N ALA A 273 1.32 -7.38 -1.52
CA ALA A 273 1.79 -8.55 -0.77
C ALA A 273 0.65 -9.22 0.01
N ALA A 274 -0.16 -8.43 0.73
CA ALA A 274 -1.26 -8.93 1.54
C ALA A 274 -2.34 -9.62 0.68
N VAL A 275 -2.64 -9.07 -0.50
CA VAL A 275 -3.59 -9.68 -1.43
C VAL A 275 -3.08 -11.03 -1.95
N LEU A 276 -1.81 -11.11 -2.39
CA LEU A 276 -1.23 -12.37 -2.89
C LEU A 276 -1.16 -13.42 -1.78
N MET A 277 -0.70 -13.02 -0.60
CA MET A 277 -0.56 -13.92 0.54
C MET A 277 -1.93 -14.40 1.06
N ALA A 278 -2.95 -13.54 1.08
CA ALA A 278 -4.31 -13.97 1.40
C ALA A 278 -4.84 -15.03 0.43
N ASN A 279 -4.57 -14.89 -0.87
CA ASN A 279 -4.91 -15.91 -1.87
C ASN A 279 -4.14 -17.22 -1.62
N TYR A 280 -2.84 -17.13 -1.33
CA TYR A 280 -2.03 -18.30 -0.99
C TYR A 280 -2.57 -19.03 0.24
N LEU A 281 -2.92 -18.31 1.32
CA LEU A 281 -3.49 -18.88 2.53
C LEU A 281 -4.82 -19.62 2.27
N GLN A 282 -5.60 -19.22 1.26
CA GLN A 282 -6.82 -19.95 0.89
C GLN A 282 -6.51 -21.30 0.24
N LEU A 283 -5.51 -21.34 -0.63
CA LEU A 283 -5.08 -22.55 -1.34
C LEU A 283 -4.46 -23.60 -0.40
N LEU A 284 -3.99 -23.20 0.78
CA LEU A 284 -3.47 -24.11 1.78
C LEU A 284 -4.57 -25.05 2.32
N THR A 285 -4.46 -26.33 1.95
CA THR A 285 -5.31 -27.42 2.45
C THR A 285 -4.95 -27.83 3.89
N ARG A 286 -3.66 -27.78 4.24
CA ARG A 286 -3.15 -28.12 5.57
C ARG A 286 -3.46 -27.01 6.58
N LYS A 287 -4.48 -27.22 7.41
CA LYS A 287 -4.94 -26.25 8.43
C LYS A 287 -3.84 -25.78 9.38
N TRP A 288 -2.96 -26.70 9.84
CA TRP A 288 -1.88 -26.36 10.77
C TRP A 288 -0.88 -25.37 10.18
N TRP A 289 -0.55 -25.51 8.89
CA TRP A 289 0.36 -24.59 8.19
C TRP A 289 -0.25 -23.20 8.05
N LYS A 290 -1.55 -23.13 7.74
CA LYS A 290 -2.29 -21.87 7.67
C LYS A 290 -2.31 -21.12 9.01
N GLU A 291 -2.57 -21.82 10.11
CA GLU A 291 -2.50 -21.25 11.45
C GLU A 291 -1.09 -20.80 11.81
N PHE A 292 -0.07 -21.62 11.53
CA PHE A 292 1.33 -21.28 11.80
C PHE A 292 1.70 -19.94 11.16
N VAL A 293 1.43 -19.79 9.86
CA VAL A 293 1.75 -18.55 9.13
C VAL A 293 1.00 -17.35 9.74
N LEU A 294 -0.29 -17.48 10.05
CA LEU A 294 -1.06 -16.39 10.65
C LEU A 294 -0.54 -16.01 12.04
N TRP A 295 -0.21 -16.99 12.90
CA TRP A 295 0.34 -16.72 14.22
C TRP A 295 1.71 -16.05 14.18
N VAL A 296 2.57 -16.44 13.24
CA VAL A 296 3.86 -15.76 13.02
C VAL A 296 3.64 -14.26 12.76
N PHE A 297 2.75 -13.90 11.85
CA PHE A 297 2.50 -12.48 11.54
C PHE A 297 1.73 -11.73 12.62
N VAL A 298 0.88 -12.40 13.41
CA VAL A 298 0.19 -11.75 14.55
C VAL A 298 1.13 -11.48 15.72
N ALA A 299 2.07 -12.40 15.98
CA ALA A 299 3.06 -12.25 17.04
C ALA A 299 4.21 -11.32 16.66
N LEU A 300 4.53 -11.21 15.36
CA LEU A 300 5.66 -10.44 14.86
C LEU A 300 5.69 -8.99 15.36
N PRO A 301 4.62 -8.17 15.22
CA PRO A 301 4.60 -6.81 15.79
C PRO A 301 4.85 -6.76 17.30
N VAL A 302 4.31 -7.74 18.06
CA VAL A 302 4.50 -7.80 19.51
C VAL A 302 5.97 -8.05 19.86
N ILE A 303 6.61 -8.99 19.18
CA ILE A 303 8.02 -9.34 19.41
C ILE A 303 8.92 -8.13 19.09
N LEU A 304 8.61 -7.43 17.99
CA LEU A 304 9.38 -6.26 17.55
C LEU A 304 9.27 -5.05 18.47
N LEU A 305 8.26 -4.97 19.36
CA LEU A 305 8.23 -3.93 20.40
C LEU A 305 9.35 -4.10 21.45
N PHE A 306 9.97 -5.27 21.55
CA PHE A 306 11.01 -5.59 22.53
C PHE A 306 12.43 -5.69 21.93
N VAL A 307 12.57 -5.49 20.62
CA VAL A 307 13.83 -5.60 19.86
C VAL A 307 14.24 -4.24 19.33
#